data_AF-A0A7Z6XCL9-F1
#
_entry.id   AF-A0A7Z6XCL9-F1
#
_cell.length_a   1.000
_cell.length_b   1.000
_cell.length_c   1.000
_cell.angle_alpha   90.00
_cell.angle_beta   90.00
_cell.angle_gamma   90.00
#
_symmetry.space_group_name_H-M   'P 1'
#
loop_
_entity.id
_entity.type
_entity.pdbx_description
1 polymer ?
#
loop_
_entity_poly.entity_id
_entity_poly.type
_entity_poly.pdbx_seq_one_letter_code
_entity_poly.pdbx_strand_id
1 'polypeptide(L)' 'MLHVNPKMLARLSELEADLLQRRTRAEAEGWSGEIEGIDLTLTFLRAKRDETQRRVQRPTVHLDIPARRSPQEPE' A
#
# COMPACT_ATOMS: atom_id res chain seq x y z
N MET A 1 -11.93 5.57 3.24
CA MET A 1 -11.07 4.89 2.26
C MET A 1 -10.12 3.95 3.01
N LEU A 2 -9.96 2.69 2.58
CA LEU A 2 -9.14 1.70 3.29
C LEU A 2 -7.63 1.88 2.99
N HIS A 3 -6.81 1.89 4.03
CA HIS A 3 -5.35 2.01 3.95
C HIS A 3 -4.68 0.69 4.32
N VAL A 4 -3.60 0.35 3.61
CA VAL A 4 -2.82 -0.85 3.91
C VAL A 4 -1.84 -0.55 5.04
N ASN A 5 -1.68 -1.50 5.96
CA ASN A 5 -0.71 -1.42 7.05
C ASN A 5 0.72 -1.29 6.47
N PRO A 6 1.52 -0.30 6.89
CA PRO A 6 2.93 -0.15 6.54
C PRO A 6 3.78 -1.42 6.56
N LYS A 7 3.54 -2.32 7.53
CA LYS A 7 4.27 -3.59 7.65
C LYS A 7 4.07 -4.53 6.46
N MET A 8 3.09 -4.26 5.59
CA MET A 8 2.77 -5.06 4.43
C MET A 8 3.48 -4.62 3.15
N LEU A 9 4.35 -3.60 3.17
CA LEU A 9 5.06 -3.15 1.98
C LEU A 9 5.85 -4.28 1.28
N ALA A 10 6.57 -5.10 2.05
CA ALA A 10 7.28 -6.25 1.50
C ALA A 10 6.32 -7.23 0.80
N ARG A 11 5.18 -7.51 1.44
CA ARG A 11 4.15 -8.39 0.88
C ARG A 11 3.53 -7.83 -0.41
N LEU A 12 3.34 -6.52 -0.50
CA LEU A 12 2.86 -5.88 -1.73
C LEU A 12 3.86 -6.07 -2.88
N SER A 13 5.16 -5.96 -2.61
CA SER A 13 6.21 -6.21 -3.62
C SER A 13 6.23 -7.68 -4.07
N GLU A 14 6.06 -8.63 -3.16
CA GLU A 14 5.94 -10.05 -3.50
C GLU A 14 4.72 -10.33 -4.40
N LEU A 15 3.56 -9.74 -4.06
CA LEU A 15 2.34 -9.88 -4.85
C LEU A 15 2.50 -9.26 -6.24
N GLU A 16 3.21 -8.14 -6.37
CA GLU A 16 3.51 -7.55 -7.67
C GLU A 16 4.35 -8.51 -8.53
N ALA A 17 5.37 -9.14 -7.95
CA ALA A 17 6.21 -10.10 -8.66
C ALA A 17 5.42 -11.34 -9.14
N ASP A 18 4.56 -11.89 -8.28
CA ASP A 18 3.68 -13.02 -8.64
C ASP A 18 2.71 -12.63 -9.78
N LEU A 19 2.09 -11.45 -9.70
CA LEU A 19 1.21 -10.96 -10.76
C LEU A 19 1.94 -10.76 -12.09
N LEU A 20 3.17 -10.25 -12.07
CA LEU A 20 3.98 -10.12 -13.29
C LEU A 20 4.31 -11.49 -13.89
N GLN A 21 4.63 -12.49 -13.08
CA GLN A 21 4.88 -13.85 -13.56
C GLN A 21 3.61 -14.45 -14.20
N ARG A 22 2.44 -14.24 -13.59
CA ARG A 22 1.15 -14.69 -14.15
C ARG A 22 0.81 -13.98 -15.45
N ARG A 23 1.11 -12.68 -15.55
CA ARG A 23 0.94 -11.91 -16.78
C ARG A 23 1.76 -12.50 -17.92
N THR A 24 3.05 -12.77 -17.69
CA THR A 24 3.93 -13.40 -18.69
C THR A 24 3.40 -14.77 -19.13
N ARG A 25 2.87 -15.55 -18.18
CA ARG A 25 2.23 -16.83 -18.50
C ARG A 25 0.97 -16.64 -19.35
N ALA A 26 0.10 -15.71 -18.98
CA ALA A 26 -1.13 -15.41 -19.72
C ALA A 26 -0.82 -14.92 -21.14
N GLU A 27 0.26 -14.16 -21.34
CA GLU A 27 0.76 -13.79 -22.67
C GLU A 27 1.20 -15.00 -23.49
N ALA A 28 1.98 -15.90 -22.88
CA ALA A 28 2.43 -17.12 -23.54
C ALA A 28 1.28 -18.08 -23.90
N GLU A 29 0.23 -18.11 -23.09
CA GLU A 29 -0.95 -18.96 -23.27
C GLU A 29 -2.09 -18.26 -24.06
N GLY A 30 -1.92 -16.99 -24.44
CA GLY A 30 -2.90 -16.22 -25.23
C GLY A 30 -4.18 -15.83 -24.46
N TRP A 31 -4.12 -15.79 -23.13
CA TRP A 31 -5.28 -15.54 -22.27
C TRP A 31 -5.57 -14.04 -22.12
N SER A 32 -6.16 -13.45 -23.16
CA SER A 32 -6.38 -11.99 -23.26
C SER A 32 -7.18 -11.42 -22.08
N GLY A 33 -8.24 -12.12 -21.63
CA GLY A 33 -9.04 -11.66 -20.49
C GLY A 33 -8.28 -11.70 -19.14
N GLU A 34 -7.39 -12.67 -18.96
CA GLU A 34 -6.55 -12.77 -17.77
C GLU A 34 -5.52 -11.64 -17.75
N ILE A 35 -4.93 -11.30 -18.90
CA ILE A 35 -3.98 -10.18 -19.04
C ILE A 35 -4.65 -8.86 -18.61
N GLU A 36 -5.85 -8.57 -19.11
CA GLU A 36 -6.59 -7.35 -18.75
C GLU A 36 -6.89 -7.29 -17.24
N GLY A 37 -7.33 -8.41 -16.65
CA GLY A 37 -7.60 -8.50 -15.22
C GLY A 37 -6.34 -8.31 -14.35
N ILE A 38 -5.22 -8.89 -14.77
CA ILE A 38 -3.93 -8.74 -14.10
C ILE A 38 -3.42 -7.30 -14.20
N ASP A 39 -3.52 -6.66 -15.36
CA ASP A 39 -3.07 -5.28 -15.58
C ASP A 39 -3.86 -4.28 -14.72
N LEU A 40 -5.17 -4.49 -14.60
CA LEU A 40 -6.03 -3.70 -13.71
C LEU A 40 -5.61 -3.89 -12.24
N THR A 41 -5.38 -5.14 -11.83
CA THR A 41 -4.96 -5.47 -10.46
C THR A 41 -3.58 -4.90 -10.13
N LEU A 42 -2.63 -4.98 -11.06
CA LEU A 42 -1.29 -4.38 -10.94
C LEU A 42 -1.38 -2.86 -10.74
N THR A 43 -2.27 -2.19 -11.48
CA THR A 43 -2.49 -0.74 -11.35
C THR A 43 -2.93 -0.38 -9.92
N PHE A 44 -3.94 -1.08 -9.39
CA PHE A 44 -4.41 -0.84 -8.02
C PHE A 44 -3.38 -1.21 -6.95
N LEU A 45 -2.65 -2.31 -7.14
CA LEU A 45 -1.60 -2.73 -6.22
C LEU A 45 -0.49 -1.68 -6.13
N ARG A 46 0.00 -1.19 -7.27
CA ARG A 46 1.03 -0.14 -7.32
C ARG A 46 0.57 1.14 -6.65
N ALA A 47 -0.66 1.57 -6.92
CA ALA A 47 -1.25 2.72 -6.24
C ALA A 47 -1.28 2.56 -4.72
N LYS A 48 -1.62 1.36 -4.22
CA LYS A 48 -1.61 1.05 -2.78
C LYS A 48 -0.21 1.00 -2.19
N ARG A 49 0.75 0.38 -2.88
CA ARG A 49 2.15 0.33 -2.45
C ARG A 49 2.73 1.74 -2.33
N ASP A 50 2.52 2.57 -3.35
CA ASP A 50 3.03 3.94 -3.37
C ASP A 50 2.34 4.81 -2.29
N GLU A 51 1.03 4.64 -2.07
CA GLU A 51 0.33 5.28 -0.95
C GLU A 51 0.92 4.89 0.41
N THR A 52 1.14 3.59 0.63
CA THR A 52 1.70 3.08 1.88
C THR A 52 3.14 3.56 2.08
N GLN A 53 3.96 3.56 1.03
CA GLN A 53 5.34 4.06 1.09
C GLN A 53 5.37 5.55 1.45
N ARG A 54 4.52 6.37 0.83
CA ARG A 54 4.40 7.80 1.19
C ARG A 54 4.03 8.00 2.65
N ARG A 55 3.15 7.14 3.22
CA ARG A 55 2.75 7.24 4.63
C ARG A 55 3.86 6.86 5.58
N VAL A 56 4.69 5.86 5.25
CA VAL A 56 5.86 5.49 6.05
C VAL A 56 6.88 6.63 6.09
N GLN A 57 7.08 7.31 4.96
CA GLN A 57 8.06 8.38 4.83
C GLN A 57 7.57 9.74 5.36
N ARG A 58 6.30 9.85 5.79
CA ARG A 58 5.75 11.13 6.24
C ARG A 58 6.08 11.34 7.72
N PRO A 59 6.94 12.31 8.06
CA PRO A 59 7.22 12.62 9.45
C PRO A 59 5.97 13.15 10.16
N THR A 60 5.87 12.91 11.47
CA THR A 60 4.87 13.55 12.31
C THR A 60 5.11 15.07 12.27
N VAL A 61 4.11 15.81 11.80
CA VAL A 61 4.16 17.28 11.76
C VAL A 61 3.55 17.80 13.06
N HIS A 62 4.29 18.63 13.79
CA HIS A 62 3.76 19.36 14.93
C HIS A 62 2.89 20.51 14.40
N LEU A 63 1.58 20.46 14.68
CA LEU A 63 0.61 21.44 14.18
C LEU A 63 0.34 22.55 15.21
N ASP A 64 1.17 22.65 16.26
CA ASP A 64 1.01 23.57 17.39
C ASP A 64 -0.40 23.54 18.02
N ILE A 65 -1.05 22.37 17.95
CA ILE A 65 -2.38 22.17 18.52
C ILE A 65 -2.26 22.25 20.05
N PRO A 66 -3.04 23.12 20.73
CA PRO A 66 -2.98 23.26 22.18
C PRO A 66 -3.22 21.91 22.87
N ALA A 67 -2.25 21.46 23.66
CA ALA A 67 -2.40 20.25 24.47
C ALA A 67 -3.38 20.52 25.63
N ARG A 68 -4.29 19.58 25.89
CA ARG A 68 -5.09 19.61 27.12
C ARG A 68 -4.15 19.45 28.30
N ARG A 69 -4.24 20.34 29.29
CA ARG A 69 -3.50 20.24 30.55
C ARG A 69 -3.86 18.90 31.21
N SER A 70 -2.87 18.04 31.42
CA SER A 70 -3.05 16.80 32.20
C SER A 70 -3.52 17.16 33.61
N PRO A 71 -4.47 16.42 34.21
CA PRO A 71 -4.80 16.57 35.62
C PRO A 71 -3.53 16.30 36.43
N GLN A 72 -3.11 17.24 37.28
CA GLN A 72 -2.12 16.94 38.31
C GLN A 72 -2.78 15.96 39.27
N GLU A 73 -2.27 14.72 39.33
CA GLU A 73 -2.59 13.82 40.43
C GLU A 73 -1.96 14.38 41.71
N PRO A 74 -2.74 14.60 42.80
CA PRO A 74 -2.19 15.02 44.07
C PRO A 74 -1.49 13.83 44.76
N GLU A 75 -0.39 14.16 45.45
CA GLU A 75 0.47 13.27 46.25
C GLU A 75 -0.24 12.67 47.47
#